data_AF-A0A962D5N3-F1
#
_entry.id   AF-A0A962D5N3-F1
#
_cell.length_a   1.000
_cell.length_b   1.000
_cell.length_c   1.000
_cell.angle_alpha   90.00
_cell.angle_beta   90.00
_cell.angle_gamma   90.00
#
_symmetry.space_group_name_H-M   'P 1'
#
loop_
_entity.id
_entity.type
_entity.pdbx_description
1 polymer ?
#
loop_
_entity_poly.entity_id
_entity_poly.type
_entity_poly.pdbx_seq_one_letter_code
_entity_poly.pdbx_strand_id
1 'polypeptide(L)'
;MDFMISADVETYVLQNFPEADAGKALELLRGAVTHAGAPAGPRLVRCAAITSGQNLSGLQRLVAELKVDYRDVIVSAEYIIEGTTWVRVRDLNH
;
A
#
# COMPACT_ATOMS: atom_id res chain seq x y z
N MET A 1 19.13 1.61 7.98
CA MET A 1 18.63 2.72 7.17
C MET A 1 17.13 2.74 7.43
N ASP A 2 16.67 3.66 8.27
CA ASP A 2 15.24 3.77 8.59
C ASP A 2 14.51 4.32 7.36
N PHE A 3 13.77 3.45 6.68
CA PHE A 3 12.87 3.89 5.63
C PHE A 3 11.71 4.63 6.29
N MET A 4 11.69 5.94 6.13
CA MET A 4 10.56 6.74 6.56
C MET A 4 9.41 6.53 5.59
N ILE A 5 8.27 6.09 6.12
CA ILE A 5 7.00 6.21 5.39
C ILE A 5 6.72 7.69 5.16
N SER A 6 6.05 8.00 4.05
CA SER A 6 5.66 9.38 3.78
C SER A 6 4.64 9.89 4.80
N ALA A 7 4.69 11.19 5.13
CA ALA A 7 3.81 11.81 6.11
C ALA A 7 2.32 11.71 5.72
N ASP A 8 2.01 11.71 4.42
CA ASP A 8 0.64 11.51 3.93
C ASP A 8 0.13 10.10 4.24
N VAL A 9 0.98 9.08 4.09
CA VAL A 9 0.64 7.69 4.44
C VAL A 9 0.45 7.54 5.95
N GLU A 10 1.35 8.13 6.73
CA GLU A 10 1.24 8.10 8.19
C GLU A 10 -0.07 8.75 8.65
N THR A 11 -0.37 9.93 8.13
CA THR A 11 -1.63 10.64 8.40
C THR A 11 -2.84 9.80 7.98
N TYR A 12 -2.80 9.21 6.78
CA TYR A 12 -3.87 8.36 6.29
C TYR A 12 -4.13 7.16 7.22
N VAL A 13 -3.08 6.45 7.63
CA VAL A 13 -3.21 5.28 8.50
C VAL A 13 -3.78 5.69 9.86
N LEU A 14 -3.26 6.73 10.48
CA LEU A 14 -3.72 7.21 11.78
C LEU A 14 -5.18 7.70 11.76
N GLN A 15 -5.65 8.23 10.62
CA GLN A 15 -7.02 8.73 10.49
C GLN A 15 -8.05 7.64 10.13
N ASN A 16 -7.62 6.58 9.44
CA ASN A 16 -8.55 5.66 8.79
C ASN A 16 -8.50 4.24 9.38
N PHE A 17 -7.35 3.78 9.90
CA PHE A 17 -7.28 2.47 10.53
C PHE A 17 -7.87 2.52 11.95
N PRO A 18 -8.41 1.40 12.45
CA PRO A 18 -8.74 1.28 13.87
C PRO A 18 -7.51 1.61 14.75
N GLU A 19 -7.73 2.33 15.85
CA GLU A 19 -6.64 2.77 16.75
C GLU A 19 -5.75 1.61 17.22
N ALA A 20 -6.38 0.45 17.52
CA ALA A 20 -5.68 -0.76 17.94
C ALA A 20 -4.78 -1.38 16.85
N ASP A 21 -5.03 -1.06 15.58
CA ASP A 21 -4.33 -1.62 14.42
C ASP A 21 -3.38 -0.61 13.77
N ALA A 22 -3.59 0.69 13.95
CA ALA A 22 -2.82 1.75 13.29
C ALA A 22 -1.31 1.61 13.51
N GLY A 23 -0.88 1.33 14.75
CA GLY A 23 0.54 1.11 15.05
C GLY A 23 1.15 -0.05 14.24
N LYS A 24 0.47 -1.20 14.21
CA LYS A 24 0.92 -2.38 13.45
C LYS A 24 0.89 -2.13 11.94
N ALA A 25 -0.10 -1.38 11.45
CA ALA A 25 -0.19 -1.01 10.04
C ALA A 25 1.02 -0.13 9.62
N LEU A 26 1.40 0.85 10.45
CA LEU A 26 2.59 1.67 10.23
C LEU A 26 3.87 0.84 10.23
N GLU A 27 4.02 -0.10 11.16
CA GLU A 27 5.18 -1.00 11.21
C GLU A 27 5.28 -1.88 9.95
N LEU A 28 4.16 -2.45 9.49
CA LEU A 28 4.11 -3.24 8.26
C LEU A 28 4.52 -2.42 7.04
N LEU A 29 4.03 -1.19 6.92
CA LEU A 29 4.33 -0.30 5.82
C LEU A 29 5.80 0.16 5.84
N ARG A 30 6.38 0.43 7.01
CA ARG A 30 7.81 0.74 7.19
C ARG A 30 8.71 -0.43 6.77
N GLY A 31 8.26 -1.66 7.02
CA GLY A 31 8.98 -2.89 6.68
C GLY A 31 8.70 -3.46 5.29
N ALA A 32 7.90 -2.78 4.46
CA ALA A 32 7.51 -3.30 3.15
C ALA A 32 8.70 -3.33 2.18
N VAL A 33 8.86 -4.46 1.48
CA VAL A 33 9.90 -4.66 0.47
C VAL A 33 9.30 -5.26 -0.80
N THR A 34 9.98 -5.04 -1.92
CA THR A 34 9.63 -5.57 -3.25
C THR A 34 10.22 -6.97 -3.45
N HIS A 35 9.87 -7.63 -4.56
CA HIS A 35 10.44 -8.92 -4.95
C HIS A 35 11.98 -8.96 -5.05
N ALA A 36 12.62 -7.81 -5.30
CA ALA A 36 14.08 -7.71 -5.31
C ALA A 36 14.70 -7.61 -3.91
N GLY A 37 13.89 -7.65 -2.84
CA GLY A 37 14.31 -7.38 -1.46
C GLY A 37 14.57 -5.89 -1.19
N ALA A 38 14.42 -5.03 -2.20
CA ALA A 38 14.56 -3.59 -2.05
C ALA A 38 13.33 -3.00 -1.34
N PRO A 39 13.50 -2.01 -0.45
CA PRO A 39 12.40 -1.32 0.21
C PRO A 39 11.35 -0.78 -0.76
N ALA A 40 10.09 -0.92 -0.39
CA ALA A 40 8.98 -0.45 -1.21
C ALA A 40 8.98 1.08 -1.28
N GLY A 41 8.95 1.62 -2.50
CA GLY A 41 8.91 3.06 -2.70
C GLY A 41 7.57 3.69 -2.26
N PRO A 42 7.51 5.02 -2.09
CA PRO A 42 6.33 5.72 -1.57
C PRO A 42 5.01 5.37 -2.27
N ARG A 43 5.01 5.28 -3.61
CA ARG A 43 3.82 4.87 -4.39
C ARG A 43 3.31 3.48 -3.98
N LEU A 44 4.21 2.51 -3.84
CA LEU A 44 3.83 1.13 -3.49
C LEU A 44 3.24 1.06 -2.08
N VAL A 45 3.82 1.80 -1.15
CA VAL A 45 3.33 1.93 0.23
C VAL A 45 1.93 2.56 0.23
N ARG A 46 1.68 3.62 -0.56
CA ARG A 46 0.34 4.21 -0.73
C ARG A 46 -0.66 3.24 -1.34
N CYS A 47 -0.28 2.53 -2.40
CA CYS A 47 -1.14 1.52 -3.03
C CYS A 47 -1.56 0.46 -2.01
N ALA A 48 -0.61 -0.11 -1.26
CA ALA A 48 -0.92 -1.10 -0.23
C ALA A 48 -1.82 -0.55 0.88
N ALA A 49 -1.55 0.66 1.38
CA ALA A 49 -2.35 1.30 2.41
C ALA A 49 -3.81 1.52 1.95
N ILE A 50 -4.01 2.09 0.77
CA ILE A 50 -5.35 2.42 0.24
C ILE A 50 -6.10 1.14 -0.13
N THR A 51 -5.48 0.22 -0.87
CA THR A 51 -6.14 -1.02 -1.33
C THR A 51 -6.48 -1.96 -0.18
N SER A 52 -5.82 -1.84 0.97
CA SER A 52 -6.16 -2.63 2.16
C SER A 52 -7.55 -2.34 2.74
N GLY A 53 -8.16 -1.21 2.37
CA GLY A 53 -9.49 -0.82 2.85
C GLY A 53 -9.54 -0.66 4.38
N GLN A 54 -8.50 -0.05 4.97
CA GLN A 54 -8.36 0.12 6.42
C GLN A 54 -8.31 -1.18 7.24
N ASN A 55 -8.03 -2.32 6.60
CA ASN A 55 -8.01 -3.61 7.25
C ASN A 55 -6.58 -4.13 7.42
N LEU A 56 -6.17 -4.44 8.66
CA LEU A 56 -4.81 -4.91 8.95
C LEU A 56 -4.46 -6.23 8.22
N SER A 57 -5.38 -7.19 8.18
CA SER A 57 -5.17 -8.47 7.47
C SER A 57 -5.06 -8.26 5.95
N GLY A 58 -5.88 -7.37 5.39
CA GLY A 58 -5.80 -6.95 3.99
C GLY A 58 -4.46 -6.29 3.68
N LEU A 59 -3.98 -5.43 4.58
CA LEU A 59 -2.68 -4.79 4.47
C LEU A 59 -1.53 -5.81 4.52
N GLN A 60 -1.56 -6.77 5.45
CA GLN A 60 -0.57 -7.84 5.53
C GLN A 60 -0.49 -8.64 4.23
N ARG A 61 -1.65 -8.98 3.65
CA ARG A 61 -1.72 -9.67 2.35
C ARG A 61 -1.06 -8.85 1.25
N LEU A 62 -1.39 -7.56 1.14
CA LEU A 62 -0.83 -6.67 0.11
C LEU A 62 0.68 -6.45 0.28
N VAL A 63 1.17 -6.32 1.52
CA VAL A 63 2.61 -6.22 1.80
C VAL A 63 3.34 -7.52 1.43
N ALA A 64 2.72 -8.67 1.61
CA ALA A 64 3.26 -9.94 1.11
C ALA A 64 3.26 -9.99 -0.42
N GLU A 65 2.22 -9.46 -1.07
CA GLU A 65 2.08 -9.40 -2.53
C GLU A 65 3.15 -8.50 -3.17
N LEU A 66 3.53 -7.39 -2.53
CA LEU A 66 4.66 -6.55 -2.96
C LEU A 66 5.97 -7.34 -3.12
N LYS A 67 6.18 -8.37 -2.29
CA LYS A 67 7.35 -9.26 -2.36
C LYS A 67 7.29 -10.27 -3.50
N VAL A 68 6.12 -10.47 -4.12
CA VAL A 68 5.94 -11.41 -5.21
C VAL A 68 5.84 -10.64 -6.52
N ASP A 69 4.83 -9.79 -6.64
CA ASP A 69 4.64 -8.90 -7.77
C ASP A 69 3.94 -7.61 -7.34
N TYR A 70 4.70 -6.51 -7.26
CA TYR A 70 4.15 -5.23 -6.87
C TYR A 70 3.22 -4.62 -7.92
N ARG A 71 3.24 -5.12 -9.17
CA ARG A 71 2.41 -4.57 -10.26
C ARG A 71 0.93 -4.82 -10.00
N ASP A 72 0.58 -5.97 -9.43
CA ASP A 72 -0.80 -6.30 -9.07
C ASP A 72 -1.34 -5.39 -7.97
N VAL A 73 -0.47 -4.99 -7.02
CA VAL A 73 -0.80 -4.00 -5.98
C VAL A 73 -1.05 -2.62 -6.59
N ILE A 74 -0.27 -2.21 -7.60
CA ILE A 74 -0.52 -0.96 -8.34
C ILE A 74 -1.84 -1.03 -9.09
N VAL A 75 -2.07 -2.10 -9.85
CA VAL A 75 -3.29 -2.28 -10.65
C VAL A 75 -4.52 -2.23 -9.76
N SER A 76 -4.49 -2.94 -8.63
CA SER A 76 -5.60 -2.99 -7.66
C SER A 76 -5.87 -1.64 -6.97
N ALA A 77 -4.89 -0.73 -6.93
CA ALA A 77 -5.03 0.58 -6.30
C ALA A 77 -5.48 1.67 -7.27
N GLU A 78 -4.91 1.66 -8.47
CA GLU A 78 -5.00 2.77 -9.42
C GLU A 78 -5.97 2.52 -10.58
N TYR A 79 -6.38 1.27 -10.83
CA TYR A 79 -7.16 0.92 -12.01
C TYR A 79 -8.46 0.20 -11.66
N ILE A 80 -9.45 0.35 -12.54
CA ILE A 80 -10.68 -0.46 -12.57
C ILE A 80 -10.90 -1.00 -13.99
N ILE A 81 -11.74 -2.03 -14.11
CA ILE A 81 -12.19 -2.54 -15.40
C ILE A 81 -13.52 -1.86 -15.75
N GLU A 82 -13.54 -1.14 -16.87
CA GLU A 82 -14.78 -0.63 -17.49
C GLU A 82 -15.01 -1.39 -18.80
N GLY A 83 -16.00 -2.28 -18.81
CA GLY A 83 -16.23 -3.20 -19.92
C GLY A 83 -15.05 -4.19 -20.09
N THR A 84 -14.26 -4.00 -21.13
CA THR A 84 -13.05 -4.81 -21.42
C THR A 84 -11.75 -4.01 -21.29
N THR A 85 -11.80 -2.78 -20.80
CA THR A 85 -10.65 -1.87 -20.77
C THR A 85 -10.28 -1.52 -19.33
N TRP A 86 -8.98 -1.53 -19.05
CA TRP A 86 -8.44 -1.02 -17.80
C TRP A 86 -8.36 0.51 -17.84
N VAL A 87 -9.05 1.17 -16.90
CA VAL A 87 -9.09 2.62 -16.77
C VAL A 87 -8.40 3.02 -15.48
N ARG A 88 -7.43 3.95 -15.57
CA ARG A 88 -6.75 4.49 -14.39
C ARG A 88 -7.67 5.51 -13.72
N VAL A 89 -8.06 5.26 -12.48
CA VAL A 89 -8.97 6.10 -11.69
C VAL A 89 -8.27 6.85 -10.55
N ARG A 90 -7.01 6.52 -10.24
CA ARG A 90 -6.19 7.22 -9.25
C ARG A 90 -4.75 7.35 -9.73
N ASP A 91 -4.09 8.42 -9.32
CA ASP A 91 -2.62 8.55 -9.42
C ASP A 91 -2.02 8.63 -8.01
N LEU A 92 -1.28 7.60 -7.60
CA LEU A 92 -0.66 7.51 -6.28
C LEU A 92 0.86 7.76 -6.32
N ASN A 93 1.35 8.30 -7.43
CA ASN A 93 2.77 8.53 -7.66
C ASN A 93 3.28 9.87 -7.08
N HIS A 94 2.39 10.71 -6.54
CA HIS A 94 2.68 12.04 -6.00
C HIS A 94 2.41 12.05 -4.50
#